data_AF-A0A1V6LSS3-F1
#
_entry.id   AF-A0A1V6LSS3-F1
#
_cell.length_a   1.000
_cell.length_b   1.000
_cell.length_c   1.000
_cell.angle_alpha   90.00
_cell.angle_beta   90.00
_cell.angle_gamma   90.00
#
_symmetry.space_group_name_H-M   'P 1'
#
loop_
_entity.id
_entity.type
_entity.pdbx_description
1 polymer ?
#
loop_
_entity_poly.entity_id
_entity_poly.type
_entity_poly.pdbx_seq_one_letter_code
_entity_poly.pdbx_strand_id
1 'polypeptide(L)'
;MLAYFAVDQGVRFRLQQFLANKEAQGVLVNYKGLELKLFQGTAKFIQPTILLSKETNSGFTGNLSLTDIIIKDIGYVRLLLTGKLPIEYIEMNGLDGQLIELKQNEDAVNATKATKEEIGFVINLKELILTNTKLTVFDADKKEELLRLTDFNLTIKNILVSDKTLAKRFPFTGESYQIVSGPVFIKATPFENITIDSINGTTNHTHVYNVNYKTALSKERFDAQLVKERDHYSVQVNTILFKNLRLESINEELALKSNSITFNNPEVTIYRNKLIADDFSIKPLYGSLLREAPIGIAVDTFSLNAANIIYIEKSKPNNGGGELTFNALDATITNLGNSYRAPVQVHFKSKFMNAAPFVADWTFDPNDQEDTFSFKGKLRDLDFAKVNAFTIPAAYTEVEGQMTDLYFTIYGQNDNSTIDLKIAYEDVSVYLLHPDSYKRKKVLNTLLNLFMPNNTKNKDSRYKDSHINVSRDKNKSPFNYLYKNIEKGLQDVIL
;
A
#
# COMPACT_ATOMS: atom_id res chain seq x y z
N MET A 1 -8.25 -43.33 41.13
CA MET A 1 -6.88 -42.77 41.09
C MET A 1 -6.00 -43.47 40.06
N LEU A 2 -5.86 -44.81 40.09
CA LEU A 2 -5.08 -45.59 39.11
C LEU A 2 -5.52 -45.41 37.64
N ALA A 3 -6.82 -45.45 37.35
CA ALA A 3 -7.33 -45.24 35.98
C ALA A 3 -7.02 -43.82 35.46
N TYR A 4 -7.13 -42.80 36.31
CA TYR A 4 -6.77 -41.42 35.97
C TYR A 4 -5.28 -41.31 35.63
N PHE A 5 -4.42 -41.90 36.47
CA PHE A 5 -2.99 -41.94 36.23
C PHE A 5 -2.64 -42.67 34.92
N ALA A 6 -3.28 -43.82 34.64
CA ALA A 6 -3.06 -44.55 33.40
C ALA A 6 -3.47 -43.73 32.15
N VAL A 7 -4.60 -43.01 32.22
CA VAL A 7 -5.04 -42.12 31.13
C VAL A 7 -4.09 -40.92 30.98
N ASP A 8 -3.67 -40.28 32.07
CA ASP A 8 -2.68 -39.19 32.04
C ASP A 8 -1.38 -39.62 31.35
N GLN A 9 -0.82 -40.77 31.76
CA GLN A 9 0.40 -41.30 31.15
C GLN A 9 0.20 -41.67 29.67
N GLY A 10 -0.94 -42.26 29.32
CA GLY A 10 -1.29 -42.56 27.92
C GLY A 10 -1.37 -41.30 27.05
N VAL A 11 -1.98 -40.22 27.56
CA VAL A 11 -2.08 -38.94 26.87
C VAL A 11 -0.70 -38.30 26.71
N ARG A 12 0.14 -38.31 27.75
CA ARG A 12 1.51 -37.81 27.68
C ARG A 12 2.31 -38.53 26.61
N PHE A 13 2.23 -39.85 26.57
CA PHE A 13 2.89 -40.66 25.55
C PHE A 13 2.42 -40.30 24.13
N ARG A 14 1.11 -40.15 23.91
CA ARG A 14 0.57 -39.73 22.59
C ARG A 14 0.98 -38.32 22.19
N LEU A 15 1.03 -37.37 23.13
CA LEU A 15 1.53 -36.02 22.86
C LEU A 15 3.02 -36.04 22.50
N GLN A 16 3.83 -36.85 23.18
CA GLN A 16 5.24 -37.03 22.82
C GLN A 16 5.39 -37.62 21.41
N GLN A 17 4.59 -38.62 21.03
CA GLN A 17 4.58 -39.14 19.65
C GLN A 17 4.19 -38.06 18.63
N PHE A 18 3.18 -37.24 18.95
CA PHE A 18 2.78 -36.12 18.09
C PHE A 18 3.92 -35.13 17.89
N LEU A 19 4.63 -34.76 18.97
CA LEU A 19 5.77 -33.84 18.89
C LEU A 19 6.96 -34.44 18.12
N ALA A 20 7.27 -35.72 18.32
CA ALA A 20 8.31 -36.41 17.55
C ALA A 20 8.01 -36.44 16.04
N ASN A 21 6.74 -36.59 15.66
CA ASN A 21 6.33 -36.49 14.26
C ASN A 21 6.50 -35.06 13.71
N LYS A 22 6.30 -34.03 14.54
CA LYS A 22 6.54 -32.63 14.17
C LYS A 22 8.02 -32.29 14.07
N GLU A 23 8.85 -32.88 14.92
CA GLU A 23 10.30 -32.78 14.81
C GLU A 23 10.80 -33.35 13.48
N ALA A 24 10.26 -34.50 13.04
CA ALA A 24 10.56 -35.05 11.72
C ALA A 24 10.09 -34.15 10.54
N GLN A 25 9.16 -33.23 10.79
CA GLN A 25 8.70 -32.20 9.84
C GLN A 25 9.45 -30.87 10.02
N GLY A 26 10.54 -30.85 10.80
CA GLY A 26 11.37 -29.67 11.03
C GLY A 26 10.89 -28.72 12.12
N VAL A 27 9.88 -29.10 12.90
CA VAL A 27 9.37 -28.31 14.04
C VAL A 27 9.75 -29.01 15.33
N LEU A 28 10.90 -28.65 15.90
CA LEU A 28 11.34 -29.18 17.19
C LEU A 28 10.75 -28.34 18.32
N VAL A 29 9.97 -28.97 19.20
CA VAL A 29 9.34 -28.32 20.36
C VAL A 29 9.89 -28.90 21.65
N ASN A 30 10.61 -28.09 22.41
CA ASN A 30 11.02 -28.41 23.77
C ASN A 30 10.16 -27.65 24.79
N TYR A 31 10.05 -28.15 26.02
CA TYR A 31 9.28 -27.51 27.08
C TYR A 31 9.80 -27.93 28.46
N LYS A 32 9.65 -27.07 29.47
CA LYS A 32 10.06 -27.40 30.86
C LYS A 32 9.02 -28.19 31.63
N GLY A 33 7.75 -28.03 31.28
CA GLY A 33 6.64 -28.70 31.96
C GLY A 33 5.43 -28.89 31.06
N LEU A 34 4.62 -29.89 31.37
CA LEU A 34 3.35 -30.19 30.70
C LEU A 34 2.27 -30.46 31.75
N GLU A 35 1.30 -29.55 31.83
CA GLU A 35 0.11 -29.68 32.66
C GLU A 35 -1.07 -30.15 31.81
N LEU A 36 -1.72 -31.23 32.25
CA LEU A 36 -2.89 -31.80 31.58
C LEU A 36 -4.11 -31.65 32.48
N LYS A 37 -5.16 -31.02 31.96
CA LYS A 37 -6.49 -31.00 32.60
C LYS A 37 -7.42 -31.89 31.79
N LEU A 38 -7.37 -33.19 32.06
CA LEU A 38 -8.04 -34.23 31.25
C LEU A 38 -9.54 -33.99 31.08
N PHE A 39 -10.24 -33.59 32.16
CA PHE A 39 -11.68 -33.29 32.11
C PHE A 39 -12.04 -32.03 31.34
N GLN A 40 -11.11 -31.06 31.26
CA GLN A 40 -11.32 -29.80 30.54
C GLN A 40 -10.82 -29.89 29.08
N GLY A 41 -10.17 -30.99 28.70
CA GLY A 41 -9.53 -31.10 27.39
C GLY A 41 -8.39 -30.09 27.19
N THR A 42 -7.66 -29.72 28.25
CA THR A 42 -6.59 -28.70 28.15
C THR A 42 -5.22 -29.31 28.30
N ALA A 43 -4.28 -28.94 27.43
CA ALA A 43 -2.85 -29.16 27.59
C ALA A 43 -2.13 -27.81 27.65
N LYS A 44 -1.33 -27.60 28.70
CA LYS A 44 -0.51 -26.40 28.87
C LYS A 44 0.98 -26.78 28.87
N PHE A 45 1.71 -26.30 27.87
CA PHE A 45 3.17 -26.40 27.80
C PHE A 45 3.79 -25.19 28.49
N ILE A 46 4.68 -25.43 29.45
CA ILE A 46 5.33 -24.38 30.26
C ILE A 46 6.72 -24.11 29.69
N GLN A 47 7.00 -22.84 29.43
CA GLN A 47 8.24 -22.34 28.84
C GLN A 47 8.67 -23.12 27.59
N PRO A 48 7.80 -23.28 26.57
CA PRO A 48 8.18 -24.00 25.38
C PRO A 48 9.16 -23.20 24.52
N THR A 49 10.07 -23.90 23.87
CA THR A 49 10.93 -23.37 22.80
C THR A 49 10.66 -24.14 21.51
N ILE A 50 10.54 -23.40 20.41
CA ILE A 50 10.27 -23.94 19.08
C ILE A 50 11.45 -23.59 18.19
N LEU A 51 12.09 -24.61 17.63
CA LEU A 51 13.06 -24.46 16.54
C LEU A 51 12.35 -24.81 15.23
N LEU A 52 12.30 -23.83 14.32
CA LEU A 52 11.86 -24.02 12.95
C LEU A 52 13.09 -24.27 12.08
N SER A 53 13.21 -25.46 11.52
CA SER A 53 14.29 -25.84 10.62
C SER A 53 13.88 -25.69 9.16
N LYS A 54 14.83 -25.93 8.24
CA LYS A 54 14.60 -25.78 6.79
C LYS A 54 13.59 -26.80 6.25
N GLU A 55 13.53 -27.96 6.90
CA GLU A 55 12.64 -29.08 6.57
C GLU A 55 11.15 -28.72 6.72
N THR A 56 10.82 -27.62 7.42
CA THR A 56 9.45 -27.14 7.56
C THR A 56 8.81 -26.67 6.26
N ASN A 57 9.62 -26.32 5.25
CA ASN A 57 9.17 -25.63 4.03
C ASN A 57 8.30 -24.38 4.31
N SER A 58 8.44 -23.77 5.49
CA SER A 58 7.67 -22.59 5.90
C SER A 58 8.17 -21.29 5.27
N GLY A 59 9.32 -21.34 4.60
CA GLY A 59 10.04 -20.15 4.13
C GLY A 59 10.88 -19.47 5.22
N PHE A 60 10.85 -19.95 6.46
CA PHE A 60 11.58 -19.35 7.58
C PHE A 60 12.31 -20.40 8.41
N THR A 61 13.39 -19.97 9.08
CA THR A 61 14.08 -20.74 10.12
C THR A 61 14.39 -19.87 11.32
N GLY A 62 14.44 -20.44 12.52
CA GLY A 62 14.82 -19.70 13.70
C GLY A 62 14.28 -20.30 14.99
N ASN A 63 14.53 -19.59 16.08
CA ASN A 63 14.15 -20.01 17.43
C ASN A 63 13.09 -19.06 17.99
N LEU A 64 12.03 -19.65 18.52
CA LEU A 64 10.97 -18.97 19.25
C LEU A 64 10.94 -19.50 20.68
N SER A 65 10.72 -18.61 21.64
CA SER A 65 10.51 -18.93 23.04
C SER A 65 9.17 -18.38 23.47
N LEU A 66 8.45 -19.09 24.34
CA LEU A 66 7.15 -18.63 24.84
C LEU A 66 7.10 -18.82 26.36
N THR A 67 6.23 -18.06 27.02
CA THR A 67 5.91 -18.28 28.44
C THR A 67 5.09 -19.56 28.59
N ASP A 68 4.04 -19.71 27.79
CA ASP A 68 3.30 -20.95 27.67
C ASP A 68 2.55 -21.07 26.33
N ILE A 69 2.21 -22.32 25.99
CA ILE A 69 1.26 -22.65 24.93
C ILE A 69 0.10 -23.41 25.57
N ILE A 70 -1.13 -22.96 25.33
CA ILE A 70 -2.34 -23.60 25.84
C ILE A 70 -3.15 -24.10 24.65
N ILE A 71 -3.41 -25.40 24.62
CA ILE A 71 -4.32 -26.03 23.67
C ILE A 71 -5.58 -26.43 24.44
N LYS A 72 -6.75 -25.98 23.98
CA LYS A 72 -8.05 -26.29 24.58
C LYS A 72 -8.89 -27.19 23.67
N ASP A 73 -9.93 -27.77 24.25
CA ASP A 73 -10.88 -28.66 23.57
C ASP A 73 -10.24 -29.91 22.94
N ILE A 74 -9.22 -30.45 23.62
CA ILE A 74 -8.57 -31.69 23.21
C ILE A 74 -9.50 -32.87 23.50
N GLY A 75 -9.96 -33.54 22.44
CA GLY A 75 -10.60 -34.84 22.52
C GLY A 75 -9.61 -35.95 22.90
N TYR A 76 -9.21 -36.04 24.17
CA TYR A 76 -8.18 -36.99 24.64
C TYR A 76 -8.48 -38.45 24.33
N VAL A 77 -9.75 -38.87 24.36
CA VAL A 77 -10.15 -40.23 23.94
C VAL A 77 -9.82 -40.47 22.47
N ARG A 78 -10.14 -39.51 21.60
CA ARG A 78 -9.80 -39.59 20.17
C ARG A 78 -8.30 -39.58 19.95
N LEU A 79 -7.55 -38.77 20.70
CA LEU A 79 -6.09 -38.75 20.65
C LEU A 79 -5.50 -40.12 21.02
N LEU A 80 -5.99 -40.75 22.09
CA LEU A 80 -5.53 -42.07 22.52
C LEU A 80 -5.79 -43.15 21.46
N LEU A 81 -6.98 -43.13 20.85
CA LEU A 81 -7.41 -44.13 19.86
C LEU A 81 -6.79 -43.93 18.48
N THR A 82 -6.66 -42.69 18.02
CA THR A 82 -6.29 -42.38 16.62
C THR A 82 -4.89 -41.79 16.47
N GLY A 83 -4.27 -41.32 17.55
CA GLY A 83 -3.03 -40.54 17.51
C GLY A 83 -3.19 -39.14 16.91
N LYS A 84 -4.39 -38.76 16.44
CA LYS A 84 -4.65 -37.45 15.84
C LYS A 84 -5.06 -36.44 16.91
N LEU A 85 -4.42 -35.27 16.90
CA LEU A 85 -4.74 -34.14 17.77
C LEU A 85 -5.46 -33.05 16.94
N PRO A 86 -6.80 -32.99 16.96
CA PRO A 86 -7.50 -31.82 16.41
C PRO A 86 -7.21 -30.63 17.33
N ILE A 87 -6.61 -29.57 16.78
CA ILE A 87 -6.33 -28.33 17.51
C ILE A 87 -7.36 -27.30 17.03
N GLU A 88 -8.34 -27.01 17.87
CA GLU A 88 -9.38 -26.02 17.57
C GLU A 88 -9.14 -24.68 18.27
N TYR A 89 -8.44 -24.69 19.41
CA TYR A 89 -8.12 -23.49 20.18
C TYR A 89 -6.66 -23.53 20.60
N ILE A 90 -5.92 -22.47 20.28
CA ILE A 90 -4.52 -22.33 20.67
C ILE A 90 -4.25 -20.93 21.20
N GLU A 91 -3.60 -20.86 22.36
CA GLU A 91 -3.11 -19.63 22.96
C GLU A 91 -1.58 -19.71 23.07
N MET A 92 -0.90 -18.70 22.57
CA MET A 92 0.55 -18.55 22.60
C MET A 92 0.90 -17.27 23.35
N ASN A 93 1.48 -17.42 24.54
CA ASN A 93 1.70 -16.32 25.46
C ASN A 93 3.18 -15.97 25.57
N GLY A 94 3.51 -14.69 25.42
CA GLY A 94 4.87 -14.17 25.56
C GLY A 94 5.84 -14.74 24.52
N LEU A 95 5.40 -14.85 23.27
CA LEU A 95 6.25 -15.29 22.17
C LEU A 95 7.38 -14.27 21.95
N ASP A 96 8.63 -14.67 22.12
CA ASP A 96 9.83 -13.89 21.81
C ASP A 96 10.78 -14.72 20.93
N GLY A 97 11.16 -14.18 19.78
CA GLY A 97 12.07 -14.90 18.89
C GLY A 97 12.51 -14.12 17.66
N GLN A 98 13.46 -14.74 16.95
CA GLN A 98 13.99 -14.25 15.69
C GLN A 98 13.85 -15.32 14.62
N LEU A 99 13.34 -14.91 13.45
CA LEU A 99 13.27 -15.74 12.26
C LEU A 99 14.17 -15.17 11.15
N ILE A 100 14.62 -16.05 10.27
CA ILE A 100 15.43 -15.75 9.09
C ILE A 100 14.63 -16.25 7.88
N GLU A 101 14.39 -15.38 6.91
CA GLU A 101 13.78 -15.76 5.63
C GLU A 101 14.73 -16.64 4.82
N LEU A 102 14.21 -17.72 4.26
CA LEU A 102 14.96 -18.62 3.39
C LEU A 102 14.75 -18.17 1.94
N LYS A 103 15.83 -17.90 1.21
CA LYS A 103 15.79 -17.67 -0.24
C LYS A 103 15.23 -18.95 -0.91
N GLN A 104 14.00 -18.89 -1.42
CA GLN A 104 13.45 -19.94 -2.26
C GLN A 104 13.96 -19.73 -3.69
N ASN A 105 14.51 -20.78 -4.32
CA ASN A 105 14.83 -20.75 -5.75
C ASN A 105 13.52 -20.67 -6.55
N GLU A 106 13.39 -19.69 -7.45
CA GLU A 106 12.20 -19.51 -8.30
C GLU A 106 11.88 -20.79 -9.12
N ASP A 107 12.90 -21.56 -9.50
CA ASP A 107 12.74 -22.86 -10.19
C ASP A 107 12.09 -23.94 -9.31
N ALA A 108 12.28 -23.88 -7.99
CA ALA A 108 11.68 -24.84 -7.05
C ALA A 108 10.20 -24.56 -6.81
N VAL A 109 9.75 -23.31 -6.93
CA VAL A 109 8.33 -22.90 -6.77
C VAL A 109 7.49 -23.41 -7.95
N ASN A 110 8.06 -23.48 -9.16
CA ASN A 110 7.39 -24.06 -10.32
C ASN A 110 7.49 -25.59 -10.36
N ALA A 111 8.57 -26.19 -9.85
CA ALA A 111 8.69 -27.65 -9.74
C ALA A 111 7.81 -28.25 -8.63
N THR A 112 7.61 -27.56 -7.50
CA THR A 112 6.72 -28.03 -6.40
C THR A 112 5.23 -27.86 -6.69
N LYS A 113 4.84 -27.11 -7.73
CA LYS A 113 3.45 -27.10 -8.22
C LYS A 113 3.04 -28.43 -8.87
N ALA A 114 3.99 -29.22 -9.37
CA ALA A 114 3.72 -30.48 -10.08
C ALA A 114 3.62 -31.71 -9.17
N THR A 115 4.02 -31.61 -7.89
CA THR A 115 4.02 -32.74 -6.93
C THR A 115 3.59 -32.33 -5.52
N LYS A 116 2.62 -31.42 -5.38
CA LYS A 116 1.85 -31.36 -4.13
C LYS A 116 0.87 -32.52 -4.13
N GLU A 117 1.26 -33.64 -3.52
CA GLU A 117 0.25 -34.52 -2.90
C GLU A 117 -0.70 -33.60 -2.10
N GLU A 118 -2.01 -33.73 -2.31
CA GLU A 118 -3.02 -33.11 -1.46
C GLU A 118 -2.65 -33.46 -0.02
N ILE A 119 -2.19 -32.47 0.75
CA ILE A 119 -1.70 -32.70 2.11
C ILE A 119 -2.88 -33.17 3.00
N GLY A 120 -4.12 -33.05 2.51
CA GLY A 120 -5.33 -33.53 3.18
C GLY A 120 -5.52 -32.85 4.54
N PHE A 121 -4.84 -31.73 4.75
CA PHE A 121 -4.72 -31.06 6.03
C PHE A 121 -5.53 -29.77 5.99
N VAL A 122 -6.78 -29.89 6.43
CA VAL A 122 -7.60 -28.74 6.79
C VAL A 122 -7.33 -28.42 8.25
N ILE A 123 -6.66 -27.31 8.54
CA ILE A 123 -6.66 -26.74 9.89
C ILE A 123 -7.91 -25.89 9.99
N ASN A 124 -8.86 -26.36 10.81
CA ASN A 124 -9.99 -25.56 11.23
C ASN A 124 -9.75 -25.16 12.68
N LEU A 125 -9.20 -23.97 12.86
CA LEU A 125 -8.87 -23.43 14.18
C LEU A 125 -9.94 -22.40 14.54
N LYS A 126 -10.81 -22.76 15.49
CA LYS A 126 -11.86 -21.88 15.99
C LYS A 126 -11.30 -20.60 16.61
N GLU A 127 -10.15 -20.67 17.28
CA GLU A 127 -9.52 -19.49 17.86
C GLU A 127 -7.98 -19.60 17.96
N LEU A 128 -7.30 -18.54 17.54
CA LEU A 128 -5.88 -18.29 17.78
C LEU A 128 -5.76 -17.06 18.67
N ILE A 129 -5.05 -17.19 19.79
CA ILE A 129 -4.70 -16.07 20.66
C ILE A 129 -3.18 -15.95 20.74
N LEU A 130 -2.67 -14.78 20.37
CA LEU A 130 -1.30 -14.34 20.60
C LEU A 130 -1.34 -13.25 21.66
N THR A 131 -0.57 -13.41 22.75
CA THR A 131 -0.41 -12.35 23.75
C THR A 131 1.06 -11.99 23.94
N ASN A 132 1.34 -10.70 24.13
CA ASN A 132 2.69 -10.16 24.36
C ASN A 132 3.74 -10.71 23.37
N THR A 133 3.40 -10.74 22.08
CA THR A 133 4.30 -11.24 21.04
C THR A 133 5.35 -10.18 20.68
N LYS A 134 6.60 -10.61 20.66
CA LYS A 134 7.75 -9.91 20.12
C LYS A 134 8.43 -10.79 19.08
N LEU A 135 8.50 -10.32 17.85
CA LEU A 135 9.03 -11.11 16.75
C LEU A 135 9.86 -10.21 15.83
N THR A 136 11.07 -10.64 15.51
CA THR A 136 11.87 -10.01 14.44
C THR A 136 12.15 -11.02 13.35
N VAL A 137 11.88 -10.65 12.10
CA VAL A 137 12.23 -11.44 10.92
C VAL A 137 13.36 -10.71 10.19
N PHE A 138 14.41 -11.44 9.84
CA PHE A 138 15.55 -10.95 9.06
C PHE A 138 15.57 -11.56 7.66
N ASP A 139 16.26 -10.90 6.75
CA ASP A 139 16.65 -11.48 5.47
C ASP A 139 17.59 -12.69 5.66
N ALA A 140 17.80 -13.45 4.57
CA ALA A 140 18.58 -14.69 4.60
C ALA A 140 20.01 -14.52 5.13
N ASP A 141 20.60 -13.35 4.92
CA ASP A 141 21.97 -13.03 5.32
C ASP A 141 22.05 -12.36 6.71
N LYS A 142 20.89 -12.18 7.38
CA LYS A 142 20.72 -11.54 8.69
C LYS A 142 21.30 -10.12 8.77
N LYS A 143 21.23 -9.37 7.67
CA LYS A 143 21.71 -7.99 7.54
C LYS A 143 20.60 -6.96 7.65
N GLU A 144 19.40 -7.31 7.20
CA GLU A 144 18.26 -6.41 7.19
C GLU A 144 17.09 -7.00 7.96
N GLU A 145 16.47 -6.18 8.82
CA GLU A 145 15.17 -6.51 9.39
C GLU A 145 14.11 -6.38 8.29
N LEU A 146 13.27 -7.40 8.18
CA LEU A 146 12.12 -7.44 7.26
C LEU A 146 10.80 -7.13 7.97
N LEU A 147 10.67 -7.60 9.22
CA LEU A 147 9.52 -7.40 10.07
C LEU A 147 9.97 -7.26 11.52
N ARG A 148 9.36 -6.35 12.26
CA ARG A 148 9.45 -6.30 13.72
C ARG A 148 8.08 -6.04 14.31
N LEU A 149 7.68 -6.91 15.22
CA LEU A 149 6.47 -6.80 16.03
C LEU A 149 6.89 -6.62 17.49
N THR A 150 6.31 -5.64 18.18
CA THR A 150 6.54 -5.37 19.60
C THR A 150 5.19 -5.31 20.32
N ASP A 151 5.10 -5.95 21.49
CA ASP A 151 3.88 -6.01 22.32
C ASP A 151 2.63 -6.35 21.50
N PHE A 152 2.76 -7.30 20.57
CA PHE A 152 1.73 -7.65 19.61
C PHE A 152 0.77 -8.66 20.20
N ASN A 153 -0.50 -8.29 20.24
CA ASN A 153 -1.62 -9.09 20.73
C ASN A 153 -2.64 -9.25 19.62
N LEU A 154 -3.03 -10.49 19.35
CA LEU A 154 -3.94 -10.81 18.27
C LEU A 154 -4.82 -11.97 18.68
N THR A 155 -6.13 -11.78 18.61
CA THR A 155 -7.11 -12.85 18.65
C THR A 155 -7.75 -12.94 17.27
N ILE A 156 -7.75 -14.12 16.65
CA ILE A 156 -8.50 -14.36 15.41
C ILE A 156 -9.42 -15.56 15.65
N LYS A 157 -10.67 -15.45 15.20
CA LYS A 157 -11.66 -16.52 15.25
C LYS A 157 -11.92 -17.12 13.88
N ASN A 158 -12.24 -18.41 13.88
CA ASN A 158 -12.62 -19.21 12.72
C ASN A 158 -11.57 -19.11 11.60
N ILE A 159 -10.34 -19.50 11.94
CA ILE A 159 -9.24 -19.60 11.00
C ILE A 159 -9.36 -20.89 10.20
N LEU A 160 -9.35 -20.74 8.88
CA LEU A 160 -9.30 -21.85 7.95
C LEU A 160 -7.96 -21.85 7.21
N VAL A 161 -7.21 -22.94 7.34
CA VAL A 161 -6.08 -23.28 6.48
C VAL A 161 -6.45 -24.56 5.72
N SER A 162 -6.29 -24.55 4.41
CA SER A 162 -6.54 -25.68 3.52
C SER A 162 -5.53 -25.69 2.39
N ASP A 163 -5.46 -26.78 1.61
CA ASP A 163 -4.60 -26.84 0.42
C ASP A 163 -4.87 -25.67 -0.54
N LYS A 164 -6.13 -25.21 -0.62
CA LYS A 164 -6.54 -24.02 -1.41
C LYS A 164 -5.97 -22.72 -0.86
N THR A 165 -5.91 -22.53 0.46
CA THR A 165 -5.34 -21.30 1.04
C THR A 165 -3.81 -21.34 1.01
N LEU A 166 -3.21 -22.52 1.25
CA LEU A 166 -1.76 -22.74 1.19
C LEU A 166 -1.16 -22.55 -0.22
N ALA A 167 -1.97 -22.64 -1.27
CA ALA A 167 -1.56 -22.32 -2.64
C ALA A 167 -1.50 -20.81 -2.92
N LYS A 168 -1.98 -19.97 -2.01
CA LYS A 168 -2.09 -18.51 -2.16
C LYS A 168 -1.02 -17.78 -1.34
N ARG A 169 -0.85 -16.48 -1.62
CA ARG A 169 0.09 -15.61 -0.89
C ARG A 169 -0.24 -15.46 0.61
N PHE A 170 -1.52 -15.51 0.98
CA PHE A 170 -1.94 -15.59 2.38
C PHE A 170 -2.56 -16.97 2.67
N PRO A 171 -1.93 -17.78 3.54
CA PRO A 171 -2.30 -19.18 3.70
C PRO A 171 -3.53 -19.42 4.58
N PHE A 172 -4.27 -18.39 4.96
CA PHE A 172 -5.43 -18.52 5.85
C PHE A 172 -6.51 -17.46 5.59
N THR A 173 -7.73 -17.75 6.03
CA THR A 173 -8.82 -16.77 6.19
C THR A 173 -9.20 -16.68 7.67
N GLY A 174 -9.87 -15.60 8.10
CA GLY A 174 -10.40 -15.46 9.46
C GLY A 174 -11.67 -14.62 9.48
N GLU A 175 -12.64 -14.98 10.33
CA GLU A 175 -13.95 -14.32 10.34
C GLU A 175 -13.93 -13.01 11.13
N SER A 176 -13.27 -13.02 12.28
CA SER A 176 -13.15 -11.84 13.14
C SER A 176 -11.81 -11.79 13.84
N TYR A 177 -11.40 -10.59 14.23
CA TYR A 177 -10.16 -10.35 14.95
C TYR A 177 -10.30 -9.26 16.01
N GLN A 178 -9.40 -9.32 16.99
CA GLN A 178 -9.06 -8.23 17.89
C GLN A 178 -7.54 -8.09 17.89
N ILE A 179 -7.05 -6.87 17.74
CA ILE A 179 -5.62 -6.57 17.63
C ILE A 179 -5.26 -5.40 18.53
N VAL A 180 -4.16 -5.55 19.26
CA VAL A 180 -3.48 -4.48 19.99
C VAL A 180 -2.00 -4.66 19.78
N SER A 181 -1.30 -3.66 19.24
CA SER A 181 0.14 -3.74 19.05
C SER A 181 0.86 -2.50 19.55
N GLY A 182 2.09 -2.69 20.04
CA GLY A 182 3.09 -1.63 20.05
C GLY A 182 3.64 -1.36 18.65
N PRO A 183 4.87 -0.80 18.55
CA PRO A 183 5.46 -0.44 17.27
C PRO A 183 5.63 -1.63 16.33
N VAL A 184 5.26 -1.43 15.06
CA VAL A 184 5.45 -2.38 13.97
C VAL A 184 6.38 -1.77 12.92
N PHE A 185 7.33 -2.55 12.44
CA PHE A 185 8.21 -2.18 11.32
C PHE A 185 8.09 -3.24 10.22
N ILE A 186 8.04 -2.80 8.97
CA ILE A 186 8.00 -3.66 7.78
C ILE A 186 8.94 -3.09 6.71
N LYS A 187 9.82 -3.92 6.15
CA LYS A 187 10.57 -3.63 4.92
C LYS A 187 9.63 -3.83 3.73
N ALA A 188 9.10 -2.74 3.17
CA ALA A 188 8.06 -2.81 2.13
C ALA A 188 8.65 -3.08 0.73
N THR A 189 9.82 -2.52 0.47
CA THR A 189 10.62 -2.73 -0.76
C THR A 189 12.10 -2.73 -0.37
N PRO A 190 13.05 -2.96 -1.29
CA PRO A 190 14.48 -2.78 -1.01
C PRO A 190 14.85 -1.38 -0.46
N PHE A 191 14.08 -0.34 -0.80
CA PHE A 191 14.36 1.04 -0.42
C PHE A 191 13.38 1.62 0.60
N GLU A 192 12.14 1.15 0.63
CA GLU A 192 11.08 1.74 1.44
C GLU A 192 10.75 0.91 2.69
N ASN A 193 10.60 1.60 3.82
CA ASN A 193 10.20 1.04 5.09
C ASN A 193 8.82 1.58 5.48
N ILE A 194 8.01 0.74 6.12
CA ILE A 194 6.79 1.12 6.84
C ILE A 194 7.07 1.04 8.33
N THR A 195 6.73 2.09 9.07
CA THR A 195 6.63 2.05 10.54
C THR A 195 5.24 2.46 10.98
N ILE A 196 4.74 1.81 12.02
CA ILE A 196 3.45 2.07 12.65
C ILE A 196 3.72 2.15 14.15
N ASP A 197 3.19 3.17 14.83
CA ASP A 197 3.42 3.32 16.27
C ASP A 197 2.58 2.33 17.08
N SER A 198 1.31 2.17 16.69
CA SER A 198 0.41 1.20 17.32
C SER A 198 -0.79 0.88 16.44
N ILE A 199 -1.37 -0.29 16.68
CA ILE A 199 -2.63 -0.73 16.09
C ILE A 199 -3.57 -1.07 17.24
N ASN A 200 -4.81 -0.64 17.18
CA ASN A 200 -5.83 -1.02 18.15
C ASN A 200 -7.19 -1.17 17.47
N GLY A 201 -7.83 -2.31 17.68
CA GLY A 201 -9.25 -2.43 17.44
C GLY A 201 -9.70 -3.85 17.14
N THR A 202 -10.82 -3.91 16.44
CA THR A 202 -11.50 -5.15 16.06
C THR A 202 -11.89 -5.07 14.59
N THR A 203 -12.40 -6.18 14.06
CA THR A 203 -13.04 -6.24 12.74
C THR A 203 -13.98 -5.07 12.46
N ASN A 204 -14.75 -4.60 13.45
CA ASN A 204 -15.73 -3.53 13.24
C ASN A 204 -15.07 -2.14 13.13
N HIS A 205 -14.07 -1.87 13.98
CA HIS A 205 -13.36 -0.59 14.00
C HIS A 205 -11.90 -0.85 14.37
N THR A 206 -10.97 -0.53 13.46
CA THR A 206 -9.53 -0.63 13.71
C THR A 206 -8.86 0.71 13.43
N HIS A 207 -8.06 1.16 14.39
CA HIS A 207 -7.24 2.36 14.29
C HIS A 207 -5.78 1.94 14.15
N VAL A 208 -5.09 2.55 13.19
CA VAL A 208 -3.66 2.42 12.98
C VAL A 208 -3.07 3.82 13.14
N TYR A 209 -2.16 3.99 14.10
CA TYR A 209 -1.63 5.30 14.48
C TYR A 209 -0.23 5.52 13.92
N ASN A 210 0.01 6.74 13.43
CA ASN A 210 1.30 7.26 12.98
C ASN A 210 2.01 6.34 11.99
N VAL A 211 1.37 6.10 10.86
CA VAL A 211 1.96 5.30 9.78
C VAL A 211 2.94 6.16 9.01
N ASN A 212 4.17 5.66 8.84
CA ASN A 212 5.19 6.28 8.02
C ASN A 212 5.64 5.30 6.94
N TYR A 213 5.47 5.66 5.67
CA TYR A 213 6.07 4.98 4.53
C TYR A 213 7.14 5.89 3.93
N LYS A 214 8.41 5.48 4.00
CA LYS A 214 9.51 6.34 3.56
C LYS A 214 10.62 5.56 2.87
N THR A 215 11.22 6.18 1.85
CA THR A 215 12.53 5.76 1.33
C THR A 215 13.57 5.95 2.42
N ALA A 216 14.23 4.87 2.82
CA ALA A 216 15.09 4.81 4.00
C ALA A 216 16.38 5.65 3.85
N LEU A 217 16.88 5.76 2.62
CA LEU A 217 18.07 6.53 2.28
C LEU A 217 17.75 8.02 2.14
N SER A 218 18.74 8.90 2.36
CA SER A 218 18.63 10.31 1.95
C SER A 218 18.52 10.41 0.43
N LYS A 219 17.99 11.52 -0.08
CA LYS A 219 17.83 11.75 -1.53
C LYS A 219 19.16 11.56 -2.28
N GLU A 220 20.26 12.08 -1.73
CA GLU A 220 21.59 12.01 -2.34
C GLU A 220 22.13 10.57 -2.40
N ARG A 221 21.98 9.82 -1.30
CA ARG A 221 22.42 8.41 -1.25
C ARG A 221 21.54 7.50 -2.11
N PHE A 222 20.24 7.80 -2.17
CA PHE A 222 19.29 7.10 -3.01
C PHE A 222 19.62 7.34 -4.48
N ASP A 223 19.70 8.59 -4.91
CA ASP A 223 20.04 9.00 -6.29
C ASP A 223 21.38 8.38 -6.75
N ALA A 224 22.38 8.31 -5.88
CA ALA A 224 23.69 7.71 -6.18
C ALA A 224 23.64 6.19 -6.45
N GLN A 225 22.58 5.49 -6.02
CA GLN A 225 22.40 4.05 -6.24
C GLN A 225 21.49 3.73 -7.44
N LEU A 226 20.83 4.73 -8.01
CA LEU A 226 19.87 4.53 -9.09
C LEU A 226 20.56 4.47 -10.45
N VAL A 227 20.23 3.44 -11.22
CA VAL A 227 20.56 3.36 -12.66
C VAL A 227 19.49 4.07 -13.50
N LYS A 228 18.24 4.05 -13.03
CA LYS A 228 17.07 4.69 -13.67
C LYS A 228 16.29 5.49 -12.64
N GLU A 229 15.61 6.54 -13.10
CA GLU A 229 14.85 7.43 -12.24
C GLU A 229 13.78 6.67 -11.43
N ARG A 230 13.68 6.99 -10.14
CA ARG A 230 12.68 6.47 -9.21
C ARG A 230 12.28 7.58 -8.25
N ASP A 231 11.03 7.55 -7.81
CA ASP A 231 10.56 8.46 -6.77
C ASP A 231 11.20 8.13 -5.42
N HIS A 232 11.57 9.18 -4.69
CA HIS A 232 11.86 9.16 -3.28
C HIS A 232 10.59 9.56 -2.52
N TYR A 233 10.17 8.72 -1.57
CA TYR A 233 8.90 8.88 -0.87
C TYR A 233 9.09 9.26 0.59
N SER A 234 8.24 10.17 1.07
CA SER A 234 7.98 10.41 2.48
C SER A 234 6.47 10.60 2.67
N VAL A 235 5.80 9.57 3.18
CA VAL A 235 4.37 9.55 3.46
C VAL A 235 4.19 9.34 4.95
N GLN A 236 3.47 10.25 5.61
CA GLN A 236 3.11 10.16 7.02
C GLN A 236 1.60 10.27 7.13
N VAL A 237 0.96 9.43 7.94
CA VAL A 237 -0.47 9.46 8.19
C VAL A 237 -0.71 9.33 9.69
N ASN A 238 -1.33 10.34 10.29
CA ASN A 238 -1.53 10.38 11.74
C ASN A 238 -2.44 9.23 12.21
N THR A 239 -3.53 8.98 11.48
CA THR A 239 -4.45 7.90 11.82
C THR A 239 -5.10 7.34 10.58
N ILE A 240 -5.06 6.01 10.44
CA ILE A 240 -5.89 5.27 9.50
C ILE A 240 -7.00 4.58 10.29
N LEU A 241 -8.25 4.84 9.91
CA LEU A 241 -9.44 4.22 10.47
C LEU A 241 -10.02 3.23 9.45
N PHE A 242 -10.20 1.99 9.87
CA PHE A 242 -10.92 0.97 9.13
C PHE A 242 -12.27 0.71 9.79
N LYS A 243 -13.33 0.59 9.00
CA LYS A 243 -14.67 0.19 9.45
C LYS A 243 -15.08 -1.12 8.77
N ASN A 244 -15.35 -2.15 9.57
CA ASN A 244 -15.72 -3.49 9.11
C ASN A 244 -14.66 -4.14 8.19
N LEU A 245 -13.38 -4.06 8.58
CA LEU A 245 -12.28 -4.68 7.85
C LEU A 245 -12.31 -6.21 8.01
N ARG A 246 -12.31 -6.93 6.89
CA ARG A 246 -12.31 -8.40 6.84
C ARG A 246 -11.38 -8.90 5.74
N LEU A 247 -10.81 -10.09 5.98
CA LEU A 247 -10.14 -10.89 4.96
C LEU A 247 -11.06 -12.08 4.66
N GLU A 248 -11.66 -12.08 3.48
CA GLU A 248 -12.59 -13.14 3.06
C GLU A 248 -12.14 -13.77 1.74
N SER A 249 -12.80 -14.85 1.31
CA SER A 249 -12.60 -15.38 -0.04
C SER A 249 -13.71 -14.90 -0.97
N ILE A 250 -13.36 -14.19 -2.04
CA ILE A 250 -14.27 -13.79 -3.13
C ILE A 250 -13.85 -14.54 -4.39
N ASN A 251 -14.76 -15.29 -5.02
CA ASN A 251 -14.48 -16.10 -6.23
C ASN A 251 -13.25 -17.01 -6.08
N GLU A 252 -13.11 -17.65 -4.91
CA GLU A 252 -11.94 -18.45 -4.57
C GLU A 252 -10.60 -17.69 -4.54
N GLU A 253 -10.60 -16.35 -4.53
CA GLU A 253 -9.44 -15.51 -4.29
C GLU A 253 -9.53 -14.87 -2.91
N LEU A 254 -8.40 -14.54 -2.29
CA LEU A 254 -8.40 -13.78 -1.04
C LEU A 254 -8.75 -12.32 -1.37
N ALA A 255 -9.67 -11.73 -0.60
CA ALA A 255 -10.04 -10.34 -0.74
C ALA A 255 -9.96 -9.58 0.59
N LEU A 256 -9.48 -8.35 0.52
CA LEU A 256 -9.61 -7.36 1.57
C LEU A 256 -10.91 -6.59 1.37
N LYS A 257 -11.78 -6.61 2.38
CA LYS A 257 -13.07 -5.93 2.35
C LYS A 257 -13.22 -4.96 3.50
N SER A 258 -13.76 -3.78 3.22
CA SER A 258 -14.04 -2.76 4.24
C SER A 258 -15.20 -1.87 3.80
N ASN A 259 -16.07 -1.46 4.74
CA ASN A 259 -17.07 -0.45 4.44
C ASN A 259 -16.45 0.94 4.31
N SER A 260 -15.42 1.23 5.12
CA SER A 260 -14.75 2.52 5.05
C SER A 260 -13.28 2.40 5.42
N ILE A 261 -12.44 3.13 4.72
CA ILE A 261 -11.06 3.39 5.11
C ILE A 261 -10.84 4.89 5.10
N THR A 262 -10.35 5.47 6.19
CA THR A 262 -10.16 6.93 6.30
C THR A 262 -8.76 7.23 6.76
N PHE A 263 -8.02 8.04 5.99
CA PHE A 263 -6.70 8.52 6.35
C PHE A 263 -6.84 9.98 6.80
N ASN A 264 -6.45 10.26 8.04
CA ASN A 264 -6.51 11.61 8.62
C ASN A 264 -5.14 12.26 8.62
N ASN A 265 -5.09 13.50 8.14
CA ASN A 265 -3.90 14.34 8.02
C ASN A 265 -2.70 13.64 7.35
N PRO A 266 -2.85 13.08 6.13
CA PRO A 266 -1.69 12.62 5.38
C PRO A 266 -0.74 13.78 5.02
N GLU A 267 0.55 13.59 5.25
CA GLU A 267 1.64 14.45 4.76
C GLU A 267 2.46 13.64 3.76
N VAL A 268 2.40 14.01 2.49
CA VAL A 268 3.00 13.27 1.38
C VAL A 268 4.00 14.15 0.65
N THR A 269 5.25 13.71 0.59
CA THR A 269 6.27 14.29 -0.29
C THR A 269 6.77 13.22 -1.25
N ILE A 270 6.73 13.53 -2.55
CA ILE A 270 7.25 12.72 -3.63
C ILE A 270 8.34 13.55 -4.31
N TYR A 271 9.57 13.06 -4.30
CA TYR A 271 10.70 13.72 -4.96
C TYR A 271 11.19 12.87 -6.14
N ARG A 272 11.36 13.49 -7.29
CA ARG A 272 11.91 12.86 -8.49
C ARG A 272 13.13 13.63 -8.99
N ASN A 273 14.25 12.94 -9.17
CA ASN A 273 15.41 13.49 -9.87
C ASN A 273 15.40 13.11 -11.36
N LYS A 274 15.07 14.07 -12.22
CA LYS A 274 15.03 13.93 -13.69
C LYS A 274 16.40 14.01 -14.37
N LEU A 275 17.47 14.20 -13.61
CA LEU A 275 18.85 14.14 -14.12
C LEU A 275 19.36 12.70 -14.23
N ILE A 276 18.66 11.74 -13.61
CA ILE A 276 18.91 10.31 -13.72
C ILE A 276 18.21 9.79 -14.97
N ALA A 277 18.78 8.77 -15.62
CA ALA A 277 18.24 8.22 -16.85
C ALA A 277 16.77 7.77 -16.72
N ASP A 278 16.00 7.98 -17.77
CA ASP A 278 14.57 7.65 -17.81
C ASP A 278 14.30 6.14 -17.61
N ASP A 279 13.18 5.84 -16.96
CA ASP A 279 12.63 4.49 -16.90
C ASP A 279 11.59 4.30 -18.01
N PHE A 280 11.93 3.47 -19.00
CA PHE A 280 11.09 3.15 -20.16
C PHE A 280 10.13 1.96 -19.92
N SER A 281 9.96 1.50 -18.68
CA SER A 281 8.93 0.51 -18.37
C SER A 281 7.53 1.11 -18.47
N ILE A 282 6.58 0.32 -18.99
CA ILE A 282 5.18 0.71 -19.09
C ILE A 282 4.62 0.96 -17.69
N LYS A 283 3.96 2.10 -17.51
CA LYS A 283 3.25 2.48 -16.28
C LYS A 283 1.74 2.28 -16.52
N PRO A 284 1.11 1.25 -15.95
CA PRO A 284 -0.31 0.98 -16.17
C PRO A 284 -1.22 2.10 -15.64
N LEU A 285 -2.45 2.20 -16.15
CA LEU A 285 -3.46 3.11 -15.60
C LEU A 285 -4.03 2.53 -14.30
N TYR A 286 -4.73 3.35 -13.51
CA TYR A 286 -5.30 2.91 -12.24
C TYR A 286 -6.34 1.79 -12.40
N GLY A 287 -7.04 1.72 -13.53
CA GLY A 287 -7.92 0.60 -13.89
C GLY A 287 -7.15 -0.73 -13.94
N SER A 288 -6.10 -0.80 -14.76
CA SER A 288 -5.22 -1.97 -14.86
C SER A 288 -4.52 -2.29 -13.54
N LEU A 289 -4.02 -1.30 -12.80
CA LEU A 289 -3.38 -1.51 -11.50
C LEU A 289 -4.31 -2.17 -10.47
N LEU A 290 -5.59 -1.80 -10.43
CA LEU A 290 -6.57 -2.46 -9.57
C LEU A 290 -6.94 -3.84 -10.10
N ARG A 291 -7.19 -3.96 -11.41
CA ARG A 291 -7.56 -5.22 -12.06
C ARG A 291 -6.51 -6.31 -11.85
N GLU A 292 -5.23 -5.96 -11.92
CA GLU A 292 -4.08 -6.87 -11.81
C GLU A 292 -3.56 -7.03 -10.36
N ALA A 293 -4.23 -6.41 -9.39
CA ALA A 293 -3.84 -6.53 -7.99
C ALA A 293 -3.84 -8.01 -7.55
N PRO A 294 -2.83 -8.46 -6.77
CA PRO A 294 -2.66 -9.87 -6.41
C PRO A 294 -3.68 -10.39 -5.37
N ILE A 295 -4.63 -9.55 -4.96
CA ILE A 295 -5.73 -9.86 -4.05
C ILE A 295 -6.99 -9.13 -4.52
N GLY A 296 -8.15 -9.66 -4.13
CA GLY A 296 -9.40 -8.93 -4.21
C GLY A 296 -9.38 -7.71 -3.31
N ILE A 297 -9.92 -6.60 -3.80
CA ILE A 297 -10.10 -5.36 -3.03
C ILE A 297 -11.57 -4.96 -3.16
N ALA A 298 -12.23 -4.76 -2.02
CA ALA A 298 -13.62 -4.36 -1.91
C ALA A 298 -13.79 -3.31 -0.81
N VAL A 299 -13.47 -2.05 -1.12
CA VAL A 299 -13.63 -0.92 -0.20
C VAL A 299 -14.78 -0.01 -0.68
N ASP A 300 -15.88 0.03 0.08
CA ASP A 300 -17.06 0.79 -0.36
C ASP A 300 -16.75 2.29 -0.42
N THR A 301 -16.01 2.81 0.57
CA THR A 301 -15.58 4.21 0.62
C THR A 301 -14.18 4.34 1.19
N PHE A 302 -13.30 5.04 0.48
CA PHE A 302 -12.00 5.48 0.96
C PHE A 302 -11.98 7.00 1.06
N SER A 303 -11.52 7.55 2.18
CA SER A 303 -11.49 8.99 2.42
C SER A 303 -10.10 9.46 2.80
N LEU A 304 -9.66 10.58 2.21
CA LEU A 304 -8.54 11.37 2.70
C LEU A 304 -9.12 12.63 3.34
N ASN A 305 -8.71 12.93 4.57
CA ASN A 305 -9.13 14.13 5.29
C ASN A 305 -7.92 15.04 5.53
N ALA A 306 -8.00 16.27 5.05
CA ALA A 306 -6.99 17.32 5.23
C ALA A 306 -5.56 16.86 4.87
N ALA A 307 -5.39 16.23 3.72
CA ALA A 307 -4.09 15.80 3.22
C ALA A 307 -3.28 16.98 2.65
N ASN A 308 -1.96 16.91 2.78
CA ASN A 308 -1.02 17.78 2.09
C ASN A 308 -0.11 16.91 1.21
N ILE A 309 -0.06 17.23 -0.07
CA ILE A 309 0.74 16.51 -1.07
C ILE A 309 1.69 17.50 -1.72
N ILE A 310 2.98 17.15 -1.74
CA ILE A 310 4.07 17.90 -2.34
C ILE A 310 4.76 17.01 -3.37
N TYR A 311 4.80 17.43 -4.62
CA TYR A 311 5.62 16.83 -5.66
C TYR A 311 6.79 17.75 -5.97
N ILE A 312 8.00 17.21 -5.92
CA ILE A 312 9.24 17.94 -6.20
C ILE A 312 9.94 17.28 -7.38
N GLU A 313 10.18 18.03 -8.45
CA GLU A 313 10.90 17.55 -9.63
C GLU A 313 12.22 18.31 -9.83
N LYS A 314 13.33 17.59 -9.70
CA LYS A 314 14.66 18.14 -9.99
C LYS A 314 15.03 17.88 -11.44
N SER A 315 14.83 18.89 -12.28
CA SER A 315 15.15 18.86 -13.72
C SER A 315 16.42 19.64 -14.09
N LYS A 316 17.07 20.28 -13.11
CA LYS A 316 18.31 21.07 -13.27
C LYS A 316 19.32 20.74 -12.16
N PRO A 317 20.64 20.76 -12.45
CA PRO A 317 21.66 20.36 -11.47
C PRO A 317 21.78 21.34 -10.30
N ASN A 318 21.63 22.64 -10.56
CA ASN A 318 22.01 23.72 -9.65
C ASN A 318 20.86 24.25 -8.77
N ASN A 319 19.81 23.45 -8.53
CA ASN A 319 18.72 23.81 -7.61
C ASN A 319 18.09 22.57 -6.94
N GLY A 320 17.16 22.81 -6.02
CA GLY A 320 16.44 21.78 -5.26
C GLY A 320 15.27 21.11 -5.99
N GLY A 321 14.99 21.53 -7.24
CA GLY A 321 13.80 21.11 -7.99
C GLY A 321 12.61 22.06 -7.83
N GLY A 322 11.63 21.89 -8.72
CA GLY A 322 10.38 22.62 -8.70
C GLY A 322 9.30 21.89 -7.94
N GLU A 323 8.48 22.65 -7.24
CA GLU A 323 7.48 22.14 -6.30
C GLU A 323 6.05 22.41 -6.77
N LEU A 324 5.21 21.37 -6.72
CA LEU A 324 3.76 21.45 -6.87
C LEU A 324 3.09 20.98 -5.58
N THR A 325 2.13 21.75 -5.07
CA THR A 325 1.43 21.40 -3.82
C THR A 325 -0.08 21.33 -3.99
N PHE A 326 -0.68 20.37 -3.27
CA PHE A 326 -2.10 20.26 -3.03
C PHE A 326 -2.32 20.26 -1.52
N ASN A 327 -2.89 21.33 -0.99
CA ASN A 327 -3.03 21.54 0.44
C ASN A 327 -4.47 21.38 0.90
N ALA A 328 -4.64 20.93 2.15
CA ALA A 328 -5.96 20.68 2.74
C ALA A 328 -6.88 19.87 1.79
N LEU A 329 -6.32 18.81 1.22
CA LEU A 329 -6.99 17.95 0.27
C LEU A 329 -7.93 17.00 1.01
N ASP A 330 -9.21 17.12 0.69
CA ASP A 330 -10.23 16.16 1.06
C ASP A 330 -10.63 15.35 -0.17
N ALA A 331 -10.60 14.03 -0.07
CA ALA A 331 -10.98 13.14 -1.16
C ALA A 331 -11.92 12.04 -0.67
N THR A 332 -12.86 11.64 -1.53
CA THR A 332 -13.71 10.47 -1.34
C THR A 332 -13.60 9.61 -2.60
N ILE A 333 -13.29 8.33 -2.41
CA ILE A 333 -13.25 7.32 -3.46
C ILE A 333 -14.30 6.27 -3.13
N THR A 334 -15.26 6.04 -4.02
CA THR A 334 -16.29 5.00 -3.84
C THR A 334 -16.04 3.81 -4.75
N ASN A 335 -16.45 2.62 -4.31
CA ASN A 335 -16.23 1.35 -5.01
C ASN A 335 -14.74 1.05 -5.27
N LEU A 336 -13.85 1.43 -4.35
CA LEU A 336 -12.43 1.22 -4.52
C LEU A 336 -12.10 -0.28 -4.49
N GLY A 337 -11.70 -0.80 -5.64
CA GLY A 337 -11.16 -2.15 -5.76
C GLY A 337 -11.54 -2.82 -7.06
N ASN A 338 -11.23 -4.12 -7.16
CA ASN A 338 -11.42 -4.95 -8.36
C ASN A 338 -12.54 -5.99 -8.20
N SER A 339 -13.21 -6.01 -7.04
CA SER A 339 -14.30 -6.95 -6.75
C SER A 339 -15.69 -6.38 -7.04
N TYR A 340 -15.78 -5.10 -7.39
CA TYR A 340 -17.03 -4.45 -7.77
C TYR A 340 -17.24 -4.50 -9.29
N ARG A 341 -18.51 -4.54 -9.70
CA ARG A 341 -18.91 -4.28 -11.10
C ARG A 341 -19.09 -2.79 -11.41
N ALA A 342 -19.22 -1.96 -10.38
CA ALA A 342 -19.42 -0.53 -10.54
C ALA A 342 -18.06 0.17 -10.73
N PRO A 343 -18.00 1.26 -11.52
CA PRO A 343 -16.80 2.06 -11.67
C PRO A 343 -16.33 2.65 -10.33
N VAL A 344 -15.01 2.83 -10.24
CA VAL A 344 -14.38 3.65 -9.20
C VAL A 344 -14.71 5.10 -9.49
N GLN A 345 -15.19 5.82 -8.48
CA GLN A 345 -15.43 7.26 -8.55
C GLN A 345 -14.62 7.96 -7.48
N VAL A 346 -13.86 8.97 -7.88
CA VAL A 346 -13.05 9.82 -7.02
C VAL A 346 -13.63 11.23 -7.10
N HIS A 347 -13.88 11.83 -5.95
CA HIS A 347 -14.15 13.25 -5.83
C HIS A 347 -13.11 13.85 -4.88
N PHE A 348 -12.45 14.94 -5.26
CA PHE A 348 -11.56 15.65 -4.34
C PHE A 348 -11.68 17.17 -4.45
N LYS A 349 -11.34 17.81 -3.33
CA LYS A 349 -11.22 19.26 -3.17
C LYS A 349 -9.89 19.58 -2.51
N SER A 350 -9.20 20.61 -2.96
CA SER A 350 -7.91 21.03 -2.38
C SER A 350 -7.65 22.52 -2.64
N LYS A 351 -6.59 23.04 -2.01
CA LYS A 351 -5.97 24.33 -2.36
C LYS A 351 -4.69 24.04 -3.15
N PHE A 352 -4.73 24.22 -4.45
CA PHE A 352 -3.56 24.10 -5.32
C PHE A 352 -2.57 25.25 -5.06
N MET A 353 -1.29 24.93 -4.93
CA MET A 353 -0.21 25.88 -4.59
C MET A 353 -0.52 26.71 -3.34
N ASN A 354 -1.20 26.10 -2.36
CA ASN A 354 -1.70 26.75 -1.14
C ASN A 354 -2.52 28.04 -1.40
N ALA A 355 -3.15 28.16 -2.56
CA ALA A 355 -3.79 29.41 -2.99
C ALA A 355 -5.15 29.16 -3.67
N ALA A 356 -5.16 28.39 -4.76
CA ALA A 356 -6.28 28.31 -5.68
C ALA A 356 -7.21 27.12 -5.35
N PRO A 357 -8.52 27.34 -5.14
CA PRO A 357 -9.47 26.24 -4.96
C PRO A 357 -9.51 25.33 -6.19
N PHE A 358 -9.24 24.04 -5.98
CA PHE A 358 -9.28 23.01 -7.01
C PHE A 358 -10.24 21.89 -6.62
N VAL A 359 -11.18 21.59 -7.50
CA VAL A 359 -12.12 20.47 -7.36
C VAL A 359 -12.02 19.60 -8.60
N ALA A 360 -11.99 18.28 -8.42
CA ALA A 360 -12.05 17.38 -9.55
C ALA A 360 -12.79 16.08 -9.23
N ASP A 361 -13.33 15.50 -10.29
CA ASP A 361 -14.02 14.22 -10.32
C ASP A 361 -13.28 13.29 -11.30
N TRP A 362 -12.98 12.07 -10.86
CA TRP A 362 -12.36 11.03 -11.69
C TRP A 362 -13.20 9.77 -11.66
N THR A 363 -13.60 9.27 -12.82
CA THR A 363 -14.25 7.96 -12.95
C THR A 363 -13.44 7.04 -13.86
N PHE A 364 -13.24 5.80 -13.44
CA PHE A 364 -12.65 4.72 -14.25
C PHE A 364 -13.17 3.36 -13.78
N ASP A 365 -13.16 2.35 -14.64
CA ASP A 365 -13.67 1.01 -14.31
C ASP A 365 -12.54 -0.02 -14.42
N PRO A 366 -12.14 -0.68 -13.31
CA PRO A 366 -11.17 -1.78 -13.36
C PRO A 366 -11.59 -2.95 -14.26
N ASN A 367 -12.89 -3.13 -14.54
CA ASN A 367 -13.39 -4.18 -15.44
C ASN A 367 -13.21 -3.82 -16.92
N ASP A 368 -13.00 -2.54 -17.24
CA ASP A 368 -12.79 -2.07 -18.61
C ASP A 368 -11.38 -2.40 -19.09
N GLN A 369 -11.29 -3.21 -20.16
CA GLN A 369 -10.03 -3.66 -20.73
C GLN A 369 -9.32 -2.57 -21.55
N GLU A 370 -10.05 -1.54 -22.00
CA GLU A 370 -9.48 -0.40 -22.72
C GLU A 370 -8.94 0.68 -21.76
N ASP A 371 -9.14 0.46 -20.45
CA ASP A 371 -8.78 1.37 -19.37
C ASP A 371 -9.29 2.80 -19.60
N THR A 372 -10.55 2.93 -20.03
CA THR A 372 -11.16 4.24 -20.23
C THR A 372 -11.40 4.95 -18.90
N PHE A 373 -11.27 6.27 -18.92
CA PHE A 373 -11.54 7.13 -17.78
C PHE A 373 -12.04 8.50 -18.20
N SER A 374 -12.72 9.16 -17.27
CA SER A 374 -13.06 10.59 -17.37
C SER A 374 -12.49 11.33 -16.17
N PHE A 375 -11.75 12.41 -16.41
CA PHE A 375 -11.21 13.29 -15.38
C PHE A 375 -11.66 14.73 -15.62
N LYS A 376 -12.54 15.23 -14.75
CA LYS A 376 -13.14 16.56 -14.84
C LYS A 376 -12.60 17.43 -13.72
N GLY A 377 -12.07 18.61 -14.05
CA GLY A 377 -11.49 19.51 -13.08
C GLY A 377 -11.99 20.94 -13.22
N LYS A 378 -11.98 21.64 -12.07
CA LYS A 378 -12.28 23.06 -11.94
C LYS A 378 -11.26 23.70 -11.01
N LEU A 379 -10.47 24.63 -11.53
CA LEU A 379 -9.54 25.47 -10.78
C LEU A 379 -9.99 26.93 -10.90
N ARG A 380 -9.94 27.69 -9.81
CA ARG A 380 -10.33 29.11 -9.81
C ARG A 380 -9.30 29.99 -9.14
N ASP A 381 -9.29 31.26 -9.55
CA ASP A 381 -8.58 32.35 -8.87
C ASP A 381 -7.10 32.04 -8.59
N LEU A 382 -6.40 31.49 -9.59
CA LEU A 382 -4.96 31.23 -9.51
C LEU A 382 -4.19 32.46 -9.98
N ASP A 383 -3.40 33.01 -9.07
CA ASP A 383 -2.27 33.85 -9.42
C ASP A 383 -1.16 32.98 -10.02
N PHE A 384 -0.84 33.19 -11.30
CA PHE A 384 0.19 32.40 -11.97
C PHE A 384 1.57 32.57 -11.34
N ALA A 385 1.83 33.64 -10.58
CA ALA A 385 3.08 33.75 -9.83
C ALA A 385 3.25 32.61 -8.81
N LYS A 386 2.16 31.96 -8.36
CA LYS A 386 2.22 30.80 -7.46
C LYS A 386 2.86 29.58 -8.12
N VAL A 387 2.68 29.37 -9.43
CA VAL A 387 3.27 28.22 -10.12
C VAL A 387 4.76 28.38 -10.39
N ASN A 388 5.33 29.57 -10.16
CA ASN A 388 6.76 29.82 -10.30
C ASN A 388 7.62 29.02 -9.32
N ALA A 389 7.04 28.53 -8.22
CA ALA A 389 7.70 27.55 -7.33
C ALA A 389 8.04 26.24 -8.06
N PHE A 390 7.32 25.92 -9.14
CA PHE A 390 7.62 24.81 -10.03
C PHE A 390 8.39 25.25 -11.28
N THR A 391 7.87 26.22 -12.03
CA THR A 391 8.33 26.50 -13.41
C THR A 391 9.72 27.13 -13.47
N ILE A 392 10.09 27.96 -12.49
CA ILE A 392 11.42 28.59 -12.45
C ILE A 392 12.51 27.54 -12.25
N PRO A 393 12.50 26.72 -11.18
CA PRO A 393 13.54 25.71 -10.98
C PRO A 393 13.49 24.55 -11.99
N ALA A 394 12.31 24.16 -12.49
CA ALA A 394 12.18 23.06 -13.45
C ALA A 394 12.54 23.46 -14.89
N ALA A 395 12.14 24.66 -15.32
CA ALA A 395 12.18 25.07 -16.73
C ALA A 395 12.80 26.46 -16.99
N TYR A 396 13.31 27.17 -15.97
CA TYR A 396 13.77 28.56 -16.08
C TYR A 396 12.73 29.46 -16.74
N THR A 397 11.46 29.26 -16.41
CA THR A 397 10.34 30.00 -16.97
C THR A 397 9.54 30.64 -15.84
N GLU A 398 9.35 31.95 -15.95
CA GLU A 398 8.53 32.75 -15.04
C GLU A 398 7.20 33.04 -15.73
N VAL A 399 6.10 32.85 -15.00
CA VAL A 399 4.75 33.15 -15.45
C VAL A 399 4.12 34.16 -14.51
N GLU A 400 3.46 35.16 -15.08
CA GLU A 400 2.70 36.19 -14.37
C GLU A 400 1.28 36.27 -14.95
N GLY A 401 0.36 36.87 -14.19
CA GLY A 401 -1.03 37.08 -14.60
C GLY A 401 -2.02 36.38 -13.67
N GLN A 402 -3.31 36.53 -13.98
CA GLN A 402 -4.39 36.01 -13.15
C GLN A 402 -5.30 35.10 -13.97
N MET A 403 -5.60 33.93 -13.42
CA MET A 403 -6.54 32.97 -13.99
C MET A 403 -7.78 32.90 -13.10
N THR A 404 -8.92 33.37 -13.61
CA THR A 404 -10.17 33.40 -12.85
C THR A 404 -10.85 32.03 -12.84
N ASP A 405 -10.86 31.36 -13.98
CA ASP A 405 -11.58 30.12 -14.17
C ASP A 405 -10.82 29.21 -15.15
N LEU A 406 -10.60 27.96 -14.75
CA LEU A 406 -10.17 26.87 -15.63
C LEU A 406 -11.11 25.69 -15.39
N TYR A 407 -11.78 25.27 -16.45
CA TYR A 407 -12.59 24.06 -16.51
C TYR A 407 -11.99 23.13 -17.54
N PHE A 408 -11.90 21.85 -17.22
CA PHE A 408 -11.51 20.85 -18.21
C PHE A 408 -12.23 19.53 -17.99
N THR A 409 -12.36 18.75 -19.05
CA THR A 409 -12.73 17.34 -19.00
C THR A 409 -11.81 16.57 -19.93
N ILE A 410 -11.11 15.57 -19.38
CA ILE A 410 -10.27 14.65 -20.13
C ILE A 410 -11.03 13.34 -20.26
N TYR A 411 -11.21 12.87 -21.48
CA TYR A 411 -11.66 11.51 -21.80
C TYR A 411 -10.44 10.74 -22.27
N GLY A 412 -9.96 9.80 -21.47
CA GLY A 412 -8.73 9.08 -21.76
C GLY A 412 -8.94 7.58 -21.85
N GLN A 413 -8.08 6.93 -22.61
CA GLN A 413 -7.90 5.49 -22.66
C GLN A 413 -6.40 5.15 -22.63
N ASN A 414 -6.05 3.87 -22.76
CA ASN A 414 -4.68 3.41 -22.62
C ASN A 414 -3.67 4.07 -23.60
N ASP A 415 -4.11 4.51 -24.79
CA ASP A 415 -3.23 5.04 -25.85
C ASP A 415 -3.34 6.54 -26.11
N ASN A 416 -4.54 7.09 -25.95
CA ASN A 416 -4.84 8.46 -26.34
C ASN A 416 -6.00 9.01 -25.51
N SER A 417 -6.18 10.33 -25.62
CA SER A 417 -7.20 11.06 -24.88
C SER A 417 -7.64 12.26 -25.70
N THR A 418 -8.80 12.78 -25.33
CA THR A 418 -9.33 14.05 -25.79
C THR A 418 -9.54 14.95 -24.58
N ILE A 419 -9.18 16.22 -24.69
CA ILE A 419 -9.44 17.22 -23.65
C ILE A 419 -10.36 18.32 -24.19
N ASP A 420 -11.45 18.55 -23.48
CA ASP A 420 -12.24 19.78 -23.57
C ASP A 420 -11.76 20.73 -22.48
N LEU A 421 -11.31 21.93 -22.84
CA LEU A 421 -10.79 22.92 -21.89
C LEU A 421 -11.47 24.28 -22.12
N LYS A 422 -11.81 24.97 -21.03
CA LYS A 422 -12.28 26.36 -21.03
C LYS A 422 -11.52 27.16 -20.00
N ILE A 423 -10.96 28.29 -20.40
CA ILE A 423 -10.19 29.16 -19.51
C ILE A 423 -10.60 30.63 -19.65
N ALA A 424 -10.62 31.33 -18.52
CA ALA A 424 -10.67 32.78 -18.43
C ALA A 424 -9.46 33.29 -17.63
N TYR A 425 -8.71 34.20 -18.23
CA TYR A 425 -7.50 34.77 -17.66
C TYR A 425 -7.31 36.23 -18.08
N GLU A 426 -6.46 36.94 -17.33
CA GLU A 426 -6.11 38.34 -17.52
C GLU A 426 -4.59 38.52 -17.37
N ASP A 427 -4.02 39.39 -18.22
CA ASP A 427 -2.64 39.87 -18.15
C ASP A 427 -1.55 38.78 -18.02
N VAL A 428 -1.76 37.65 -18.71
CA VAL A 428 -0.81 36.53 -18.70
C VAL A 428 0.44 36.86 -19.50
N SER A 429 1.59 36.72 -18.86
CA SER A 429 2.90 36.91 -19.48
C SER A 429 3.83 35.75 -19.11
N VAL A 430 4.64 35.30 -20.07
CA VAL A 430 5.61 34.21 -19.90
C VAL A 430 7.01 34.73 -20.25
N TYR A 431 7.95 34.55 -19.33
CA TYR A 431 9.33 35.02 -19.48
C TYR A 431 10.33 33.88 -19.35
N LEU A 432 11.29 33.82 -20.28
CA LEU A 432 12.45 32.93 -20.16
C LEU A 432 13.52 33.58 -19.30
N LEU A 433 14.09 32.81 -18.37
CA LEU A 433 15.13 33.28 -17.45
C LEU A 433 16.53 32.81 -17.87
N HIS A 434 17.55 33.58 -17.50
CA HIS A 434 18.95 33.17 -17.58
C HIS A 434 19.22 32.10 -16.49
N PRO A 435 19.78 30.93 -16.84
CA PRO A 435 20.05 29.85 -15.87
C PRO A 435 20.90 30.26 -14.66
N ASP A 436 21.88 31.14 -14.87
CA ASP A 436 22.86 31.49 -13.83
C ASP A 436 22.41 32.64 -12.92
N SER A 437 21.63 33.58 -13.46
CA SER A 437 21.23 34.80 -12.74
C SER A 437 19.75 34.87 -12.40
N TYR A 438 18.94 33.96 -12.94
CA TYR A 438 17.47 33.97 -12.88
C TYR A 438 16.82 35.29 -13.36
N LYS A 439 17.59 36.17 -14.02
CA LYS A 439 17.06 37.40 -14.63
C LYS A 439 16.32 37.06 -15.92
N ARG A 440 15.24 37.79 -16.20
CA ARG A 440 14.51 37.70 -17.48
C ARG A 440 15.48 37.93 -18.63
N LYS A 441 15.48 37.03 -19.61
CA LYS A 441 16.19 37.23 -20.88
C LYS A 441 15.56 38.43 -21.58
N LYS A 442 16.38 39.39 -22.01
CA LYS A 442 15.95 40.47 -22.90
C LYS A 442 15.71 39.84 -24.28
N VAL A 443 14.47 39.52 -24.65
CA VAL A 443 14.20 38.88 -25.95
C VAL A 443 14.04 39.96 -27.02
N LEU A 444 14.85 39.86 -28.07
CA LEU A 444 14.70 40.48 -29.37
C LEU A 444 13.26 40.26 -29.89
N ASN A 445 12.66 41.25 -30.54
CA ASN A 445 11.24 41.39 -30.92
C ASN A 445 10.57 40.26 -31.77
N THR A 446 11.06 39.02 -31.79
CA THR A 446 10.62 37.98 -32.74
C THR A 446 9.63 36.95 -32.18
N LEU A 447 9.35 36.94 -30.87
CA LEU A 447 8.23 36.16 -30.28
C LEU A 447 6.98 37.02 -29.97
N LEU A 448 7.01 38.31 -30.34
CA LEU A 448 5.96 39.29 -30.05
C LEU A 448 4.62 39.04 -30.76
N ASN A 449 4.56 38.16 -31.76
CA ASN A 449 3.30 37.86 -32.46
C ASN A 449 2.51 36.67 -31.89
N LEU A 450 3.07 35.90 -30.93
CA LEU A 450 2.40 34.75 -30.30
C LEU A 450 1.81 35.07 -28.91
N PHE A 451 2.10 36.26 -28.36
CA PHE A 451 1.66 36.67 -27.02
C PHE A 451 1.17 38.12 -27.02
N MET A 452 0.23 38.45 -27.92
CA MET A 452 -0.63 39.60 -27.67
C MET A 452 -1.41 39.36 -26.37
N PRO A 453 -1.70 40.40 -25.56
CA PRO A 453 -2.60 40.29 -24.42
C PRO A 453 -4.00 39.94 -24.94
N ASN A 454 -4.24 38.65 -25.12
CA ASN A 454 -5.55 38.10 -25.42
C ASN A 454 -6.36 38.12 -24.12
N ASN A 455 -6.70 39.32 -23.67
CA ASN A 455 -7.60 39.52 -22.54
C ASN A 455 -8.98 39.00 -22.94
N THR A 456 -9.56 38.10 -22.13
CA THR A 456 -10.93 37.62 -22.33
C THR A 456 -11.98 38.73 -22.15
N LYS A 457 -11.61 39.88 -21.58
CA LYS A 457 -12.49 41.06 -21.44
C LYS A 457 -12.89 41.73 -22.76
N ASN A 458 -12.12 41.56 -23.85
CA ASN A 458 -12.32 42.28 -25.11
C ASN A 458 -12.87 41.40 -26.27
N LYS A 459 -13.41 40.22 -25.97
CA LYS A 459 -14.06 39.34 -26.95
C LYS A 459 -15.51 39.08 -26.54
N ASP A 460 -16.38 38.78 -27.49
CA ASP A 460 -17.81 38.47 -27.26
C ASP A 460 -18.03 37.26 -26.31
N SER A 461 -16.98 36.48 -26.04
CA SER A 461 -16.96 35.37 -25.09
C SER A 461 -15.94 35.60 -23.97
N ARG A 462 -16.40 35.48 -22.71
CA ARG A 462 -15.59 35.47 -21.48
C ARG A 462 -14.58 34.32 -21.42
N TYR A 463 -14.82 33.25 -22.17
CA TYR A 463 -13.98 32.06 -22.16
C TYR A 463 -13.30 31.89 -23.51
N LYS A 464 -12.08 31.38 -23.46
CA LYS A 464 -11.49 30.70 -24.59
C LYS A 464 -11.61 29.19 -24.38
N ASP A 465 -11.89 28.48 -25.46
CA ASP A 465 -12.15 27.05 -25.47
C ASP A 465 -11.09 26.31 -26.31
N SER A 466 -10.77 25.08 -25.93
CA SER A 466 -9.94 24.16 -26.72
C SER A 466 -10.53 22.75 -26.68
N HIS A 467 -10.37 22.05 -27.80
CA HIS A 467 -10.72 20.66 -27.99
C HIS A 467 -9.61 19.98 -28.80
N ILE A 468 -8.79 19.17 -28.14
CA ILE A 468 -7.63 18.54 -28.79
C ILE A 468 -7.44 17.09 -28.36
N ASN A 469 -6.77 16.33 -29.23
CA ASN A 469 -6.35 14.96 -28.96
C ASN A 469 -4.91 14.91 -28.46
N VAL A 470 -4.63 14.03 -27.50
CA VAL A 470 -3.33 13.87 -26.86
C VAL A 470 -2.97 12.39 -26.79
N SER A 471 -1.89 12.03 -27.49
CA SER A 471 -1.26 10.72 -27.36
C SER A 471 -0.61 10.56 -25.98
N ARG A 472 -0.75 9.37 -25.40
CA ARG A 472 -0.13 9.02 -24.12
C ARG A 472 1.31 8.55 -24.31
N ASP A 473 2.19 9.03 -23.44
CA ASP A 473 3.48 8.37 -23.19
C ASP A 473 3.27 7.29 -22.11
N LYS A 474 3.26 6.02 -22.52
CA LYS A 474 3.01 4.87 -21.62
C LYS A 474 4.14 4.63 -20.63
N ASN A 475 5.30 5.25 -20.81
CA ASN A 475 6.45 5.12 -19.91
C ASN A 475 6.38 6.14 -18.76
N LYS A 476 5.39 7.04 -18.79
CA LYS A 476 5.17 8.05 -17.75
C LYS A 476 3.90 7.74 -16.96
N SER A 477 3.83 8.28 -15.74
CA SER A 477 2.76 7.98 -14.79
C SER A 477 1.37 8.43 -15.29
N PRO A 478 0.28 7.84 -14.76
CA PRO A 478 -1.08 8.36 -15.01
C PRO A 478 -1.25 9.84 -14.68
N PHE A 479 -0.57 10.34 -13.64
CA PHE A 479 -0.56 11.77 -13.30
C PHE A 479 0.10 12.62 -14.40
N ASN A 480 1.23 12.17 -14.96
CA ASN A 480 1.86 12.85 -16.09
C ASN A 480 0.91 12.93 -17.28
N TYR A 481 0.12 11.89 -17.52
CA TYR A 481 -0.85 11.86 -18.60
C TYR A 481 -1.96 12.91 -18.43
N LEU A 482 -2.49 13.06 -17.21
CA LEU A 482 -3.45 14.13 -16.88
C LEU A 482 -2.82 15.52 -17.06
N TYR A 483 -1.62 15.72 -16.51
CA TYR A 483 -0.88 16.97 -16.64
C TYR A 483 -0.62 17.34 -18.11
N LYS A 484 -0.20 16.39 -18.94
CA LYS A 484 0.10 16.62 -20.36
C LYS A 484 -1.13 17.00 -21.18
N ASN A 485 -2.30 16.48 -20.83
CA ASN A 485 -3.56 16.91 -21.42
C ASN A 485 -3.84 18.39 -21.11
N ILE A 486 -3.75 18.76 -19.83
CA ILE A 486 -3.98 20.15 -19.38
C ILE A 486 -2.93 21.08 -20.02
N GLU A 487 -1.65 20.70 -20.02
CA GLU A 487 -0.57 21.47 -20.63
C GLU A 487 -0.84 21.76 -22.12
N LYS A 488 -1.18 20.73 -22.90
CA LYS A 488 -1.47 20.90 -24.33
C LYS A 488 -2.73 21.73 -24.57
N GLY A 489 -3.79 21.52 -23.78
CA GLY A 489 -5.02 22.31 -23.90
C GLY A 489 -4.79 23.78 -23.55
N LEU A 490 -3.95 24.08 -22.56
CA LEU A 490 -3.55 25.46 -22.26
C LEU A 490 -2.69 26.06 -23.38
N GLN A 491 -1.76 25.28 -23.95
CA GLN A 491 -0.95 25.72 -25.09
C GLN A 491 -1.82 26.11 -26.28
N ASP A 492 -2.81 25.29 -26.66
CA ASP A 492 -3.71 25.56 -27.79
C ASP A 492 -4.54 26.85 -27.64
N VAL A 493 -4.82 27.25 -26.40
CA VAL A 493 -5.66 28.42 -26.11
C VAL A 493 -4.86 29.70 -25.86
N ILE A 494 -3.66 29.54 -25.29
CA ILE A 494 -2.80 30.65 -24.86
C ILE A 494 -1.81 31.02 -25.97
N LEU A 495 -1.27 30.04 -26.70
CA LEU A 495 -0.39 30.20 -27.87
C LEU A 495 -1.22 30.22 -29.16
#